data_AF-A0A7X9RUN5-F1
#
_entry.id   AF-A0A7X9RUN5-F1
#
_cell.length_a   1.000
_cell.length_b   1.000
_cell.length_c   1.000
_cell.angle_alpha   90.00
_cell.angle_beta   90.00
_cell.angle_gamma   90.00
#
_symmetry.space_group_name_H-M   'P 1'
#
loop_
_entity.id
_entity.type
_entity.pdbx_description
1 polymer ?
#
loop_
_entity_poly.entity_id
_entity_poly.type
_entity_poly.pdbx_seq_one_letter_code
_entity_poly.pdbx_strand_id
1 'polypeptide(L)'
;MTKRKATTVVALPNKADAQEAHKNFAEAFYSEKALQAEMEERIAEVREEYSNSLQALKLTQKSALSQIQLWAESNKEEFEDKRSQEWSHATIGFRHHPPKVAIVKGRKDDDGKAWNLTKALEVLEVNEEYVIHEVKMDKKSMLSDFKDNPDVVSESLKKCGLEIRQEEQFFIDVKEEKLD
;
A
#
# COMPACT_ATOMS: atom_id res chain seq x y z
N MET A 1 23.20 -9.12 -18.06
CA MET A 1 22.99 -10.28 -17.16
C MET A 1 24.14 -10.31 -16.15
N THR A 2 23.96 -9.73 -14.97
CA THR A 2 24.98 -9.75 -13.92
C THR A 2 24.94 -11.12 -13.25
N LYS A 3 25.97 -11.94 -13.47
CA LYS A 3 26.10 -13.25 -12.83
C LYS A 3 26.12 -13.04 -11.30
N ARG A 4 25.15 -13.59 -10.58
CA ARG A 4 25.22 -13.72 -9.12
C ARG A 4 26.47 -14.56 -8.80
N LYS A 5 27.51 -13.93 -8.24
CA LYS A 5 28.61 -14.65 -7.61
C LYS A 5 28.02 -15.33 -6.37
N ALA A 6 28.17 -16.65 -6.28
CA ALA A 6 27.83 -17.38 -5.06
C ALA A 6 28.75 -16.89 -3.94
N THR A 7 28.18 -16.41 -2.85
CA THR A 7 28.94 -16.09 -1.63
C THR A 7 29.37 -17.40 -0.98
N THR A 8 30.65 -17.73 -1.10
CA THR A 8 31.24 -18.87 -0.39
C THR A 8 31.32 -18.51 1.10
N VAL A 9 30.53 -19.18 1.93
CA VAL A 9 30.60 -19.01 3.39
C VAL A 9 31.79 -19.81 3.89
N VAL A 10 32.81 -19.12 4.41
CA VAL A 10 33.98 -19.74 5.05
C VAL A 10 33.81 -19.61 6.56
N ALA A 11 33.95 -20.71 7.29
CA ALA A 11 33.91 -20.70 8.75
C ALA A 11 35.12 -19.92 9.29
N LEU A 12 34.86 -18.92 10.15
CA LEU A 12 35.91 -18.13 10.78
C LEU A 12 36.37 -18.83 12.07
N PRO A 13 37.65 -19.21 12.18
CA PRO A 13 38.12 -20.08 13.27
C PRO A 13 38.31 -19.35 14.61
N ASN A 14 38.44 -18.03 14.63
CA ASN A 14 38.72 -17.27 15.86
C ASN A 14 37.97 -15.91 15.93
N LYS A 15 37.99 -15.29 17.12
CA LYS A 15 37.31 -14.00 17.38
C LYS A 15 37.91 -12.84 16.58
N ALA A 16 39.22 -12.83 16.33
CA ALA A 16 39.86 -11.75 15.58
C ALA A 16 39.40 -11.74 14.12
N ASP A 17 39.33 -12.91 13.48
CA ASP A 17 38.82 -13.04 12.12
C ASP A 17 37.35 -12.62 12.02
N ALA A 18 36.55 -12.93 13.06
CA ALA A 18 35.16 -12.47 13.15
C ALA A 18 35.04 -10.94 13.33
N GLN A 19 35.95 -10.31 14.08
CA GLN A 19 36.00 -8.86 14.23
C GLN A 19 36.42 -8.15 12.94
N GLU A 20 37.34 -8.74 12.17
CA GLU A 20 37.72 -8.24 10.85
C GLU A 20 36.55 -8.35 9.86
N ALA A 21 35.87 -9.50 9.82
CA ALA A 21 34.66 -9.68 9.03
C ALA A 21 33.55 -8.69 9.43
N HIS A 22 33.41 -8.41 10.73
CA HIS A 22 32.50 -7.38 11.22
C HIS A 22 32.87 -5.97 10.73
N LYS A 23 34.16 -5.61 10.73
CA LYS A 23 34.61 -4.32 10.19
C LYS A 23 34.25 -4.18 8.71
N ASN A 24 34.55 -5.20 7.92
CA ASN A 24 34.22 -5.24 6.49
C ASN A 24 32.69 -5.16 6.26
N PHE A 25 31.90 -5.85 7.10
CA PHE A 25 30.44 -5.78 7.05
C PHE A 25 29.94 -4.35 7.35
N ALA A 26 30.46 -3.69 8.40
CA ALA A 26 30.08 -2.34 8.76
C ALA A 26 30.44 -1.33 7.64
N GLU A 27 31.64 -1.41 7.07
CA GLU A 27 32.06 -0.56 5.94
C GLU A 27 31.16 -0.75 4.70
N ALA A 28 30.83 -1.99 4.35
CA ALA A 28 29.94 -2.29 3.25
C ALA A 28 28.51 -1.79 3.50
N PHE A 29 28.00 -1.99 4.72
CA PHE A 29 26.68 -1.51 5.14
C PHE A 29 26.56 0.02 5.03
N TYR A 30 27.58 0.77 5.48
CA TYR A 30 27.58 2.23 5.34
C TYR A 30 27.73 2.69 3.90
N SER A 31 28.58 2.02 3.12
CA SER A 31 28.74 2.32 1.70
C SER A 31 27.43 2.10 0.93
N GLU A 32 26.71 1.01 1.22
CA GLU A 32 25.38 0.75 0.64
C GLU A 32 24.38 1.84 1.03
N LYS A 33 24.29 2.19 2.32
CA LYS A 33 23.41 3.26 2.81
C LYS A 33 23.72 4.61 2.15
N ALA A 34 25.00 4.96 2.00
CA ALA A 34 25.43 6.20 1.35
C ALA A 34 25.08 6.22 -0.15
N LEU A 35 25.33 5.13 -0.87
CA LEU A 35 24.96 5.01 -2.29
C LEU A 35 23.45 5.07 -2.48
N GLN A 36 22.68 4.46 -1.57
CA GLN A 36 21.22 4.54 -1.63
C GLN A 36 20.73 5.97 -1.38
N ALA A 37 21.33 6.70 -0.43
CA ALA A 37 20.99 8.10 -0.18
C ALA A 37 21.28 9.00 -1.40
N GLU A 38 22.45 8.85 -2.03
CA GLU A 38 22.82 9.58 -3.25
C GLU A 38 21.86 9.24 -4.41
N MET A 39 21.47 7.97 -4.54
CA MET A 39 20.48 7.55 -5.54
C MET A 39 19.12 8.20 -5.29
N GLU A 40 18.65 8.22 -4.04
CA GLU A 40 17.37 8.84 -3.67
C GLU A 40 17.38 10.35 -3.90
N GLU A 41 18.49 11.03 -3.62
CA GLU A 41 18.70 12.45 -3.92
C GLU A 41 18.57 12.73 -5.42
N ARG A 42 19.27 11.96 -6.27
CA ARG A 42 19.16 12.10 -7.73
C ARG A 42 17.76 11.81 -8.25
N ILE A 43 17.06 10.82 -7.69
CA ILE A 43 15.66 10.55 -8.04
C ILE A 43 14.78 11.75 -7.66
N ALA A 44 15.03 12.39 -6.52
CA ALA A 44 14.29 13.57 -6.09
C ALA A 44 14.55 14.77 -7.02
N GLU A 45 15.82 15.04 -7.37
CA GLU A 45 16.20 16.10 -8.31
C GLU A 45 15.51 15.94 -9.67
N VAL A 46 15.59 14.74 -10.26
CA VAL A 46 14.92 14.44 -11.53
C VAL A 46 13.41 14.62 -11.39
N ARG A 47 12.80 14.16 -10.30
CA ARG A 47 11.36 14.37 -10.08
C ARG A 47 10.99 15.84 -10.01
N GLU A 48 11.81 16.67 -9.37
CA GLU A 48 11.59 18.10 -9.26
C GLU A 48 11.70 18.80 -10.61
N GLU A 49 12.72 18.47 -11.41
CA GLU A 49 12.94 19.02 -12.75
C GLU A 49 11.69 18.88 -13.65
N TYR A 50 11.08 17.70 -13.67
CA TYR A 50 9.89 17.45 -14.48
C TYR A 50 8.58 17.87 -13.81
N SER A 51 8.57 18.15 -12.50
CA SER A 51 7.35 18.39 -11.73
C SER A 51 6.55 19.58 -12.29
N ASN A 52 7.21 20.71 -12.52
CA ASN A 52 6.56 21.93 -13.01
C ASN A 52 5.98 21.75 -14.41
N SER A 53 6.75 21.16 -15.33
CA SER A 53 6.32 20.90 -16.71
C SER A 53 5.15 19.92 -16.76
N LEU A 54 5.19 18.84 -15.96
CA LEU A 54 4.09 17.88 -15.86
C LEU A 54 2.84 18.52 -15.25
N GLN A 55 2.98 19.37 -14.24
CA GLN A 55 1.86 20.10 -13.65
C GLN A 55 1.22 21.06 -14.65
N ALA A 56 2.02 21.83 -15.39
CA ALA A 56 1.53 22.73 -16.43
C ALA A 56 0.75 21.96 -17.52
N LEU A 57 1.29 20.85 -18.02
CA LEU A 57 0.61 20.01 -19.00
C LEU A 57 -0.70 19.42 -18.47
N LYS A 58 -0.73 18.95 -17.21
CA LYS A 58 -1.95 18.46 -16.57
C LYS A 58 -3.00 19.55 -16.42
N LEU A 59 -2.60 20.78 -16.11
CA LEU A 59 -3.52 21.91 -16.01
C LEU A 59 -4.13 22.25 -17.38
N THR A 60 -3.32 22.29 -18.43
CA THR A 60 -3.79 22.49 -19.81
C THR A 60 -4.77 21.40 -20.23
N GLN A 61 -4.44 20.13 -19.98
CA GLN A 61 -5.33 19.00 -20.25
C GLN A 61 -6.65 19.12 -19.50
N LYS A 62 -6.61 19.48 -18.21
CA LYS A 62 -7.82 19.64 -17.38
C LYS A 62 -8.70 20.79 -17.88
N SER A 63 -8.09 21.91 -18.26
CA SER A 63 -8.82 23.07 -18.81
C SER A 63 -9.51 22.70 -20.12
N ALA A 64 -8.77 22.11 -21.05
CA ALA A 64 -9.31 21.66 -22.34
C ALA A 64 -10.43 20.61 -22.15
N LEU A 65 -10.24 19.63 -21.24
CA LEU A 65 -11.26 18.64 -20.90
C LEU A 65 -12.53 19.31 -20.35
N SER A 66 -12.38 20.31 -19.48
CA SER A 66 -13.53 21.03 -18.90
C SER A 66 -14.31 21.78 -19.97
N GLN A 67 -13.62 22.40 -20.94
CA GLN A 67 -14.25 23.07 -22.08
C GLN A 67 -15.00 22.09 -22.99
N ILE A 68 -14.36 20.97 -23.34
CA ILE A 68 -14.97 19.92 -24.16
C ILE A 68 -16.19 19.32 -23.46
N GLN A 69 -16.07 19.05 -22.16
CA GLN A 69 -17.18 18.53 -21.35
C GLN A 69 -18.36 19.52 -21.32
N LEU A 70 -18.09 20.81 -21.08
CA LEU A 70 -19.14 21.83 -21.07
C LEU A 70 -19.87 21.92 -22.42
N TRP A 71 -19.12 21.85 -23.53
CA TRP A 71 -19.70 21.79 -24.87
C TRP A 71 -20.54 20.53 -25.06
N ALA A 72 -20.03 19.35 -24.74
CA ALA A 72 -20.76 18.09 -24.92
C ALA A 72 -22.02 18.02 -24.05
N GLU A 73 -21.98 18.56 -22.83
CA GLU A 73 -23.15 18.64 -21.95
C GLU A 73 -24.21 19.63 -22.43
N SER A 74 -23.79 20.69 -23.14
CA SER A 74 -24.68 21.71 -23.72
C SER A 74 -25.30 21.28 -25.05
N ASN A 75 -24.69 20.31 -25.75
CA ASN A 75 -25.10 19.82 -27.07
C ASN A 75 -25.37 18.30 -27.00
N LYS A 76 -26.13 17.85 -25.99
CA LYS A 76 -26.41 16.42 -25.78
C LYS A 76 -27.20 15.78 -26.90
N GLU A 77 -27.99 16.58 -27.62
CA GLU A 77 -28.74 16.20 -28.80
C GLU A 77 -27.85 15.57 -29.88
N GLU A 78 -26.58 15.99 -29.99
CA GLU A 78 -25.64 15.39 -30.95
C GLU A 78 -25.21 13.96 -30.59
N PHE A 79 -25.56 13.47 -29.39
CA PHE A 79 -25.23 12.15 -28.88
C PHE A 79 -26.46 11.23 -28.71
N GLU A 80 -27.64 11.65 -29.18
CA GLU A 80 -28.88 10.87 -29.05
C GLU A 80 -28.88 9.60 -29.92
N ASP A 81 -28.48 9.72 -31.19
CA ASP A 81 -28.39 8.58 -32.11
C ASP A 81 -27.22 7.64 -31.79
N LYS A 82 -26.06 8.24 -31.51
CA LYS A 82 -24.83 7.53 -31.11
C LYS A 82 -24.27 8.21 -29.88
N ARG A 83 -24.14 7.44 -28.79
CA ARG A 83 -23.57 7.93 -27.52
C ARG A 83 -22.10 8.36 -27.58
N SER A 84 -21.45 8.25 -28.73
CA SER A 84 -20.08 8.65 -28.96
C SER A 84 -19.87 9.16 -30.38
N GLN A 85 -18.94 10.11 -30.52
CA GLN A 85 -18.48 10.68 -31.78
C GLN A 85 -16.98 10.50 -31.92
N GLU A 86 -16.53 10.18 -33.14
CA GLU A 86 -15.12 10.08 -33.50
C GLU A 86 -14.63 11.42 -34.06
N TRP A 87 -13.58 11.97 -33.47
CA TRP A 87 -12.89 13.19 -33.88
C TRP A 87 -11.46 12.85 -34.32
N SER A 88 -10.77 13.82 -34.94
CA SER A 88 -9.44 13.61 -35.55
C SER A 88 -8.37 13.00 -34.64
N HIS A 89 -8.46 13.22 -33.32
CA HIS A 89 -7.47 12.74 -32.34
C HIS A 89 -8.08 12.06 -31.10
N ALA A 90 -9.40 11.89 -31.06
CA ALA A 90 -10.09 11.35 -29.90
C ALA A 90 -11.49 10.85 -30.24
N THR A 91 -12.05 10.00 -29.39
CA THR A 91 -13.48 9.69 -29.38
C THR A 91 -14.07 10.27 -28.11
N ILE A 92 -15.13 11.07 -28.25
CA ILE A 92 -15.85 11.66 -27.12
C ILE A 92 -17.24 11.06 -27.02
N GLY A 93 -17.80 10.97 -25.82
CA GLY A 93 -19.13 10.38 -25.65
C GLY A 93 -19.54 10.18 -24.20
N PHE A 94 -20.80 9.79 -24.02
CA PHE A 94 -21.41 9.53 -22.72
C PHE A 94 -21.52 8.04 -22.43
N ARG A 95 -20.89 7.57 -21.35
CA ARG A 95 -21.00 6.19 -20.87
C ARG A 95 -21.75 6.12 -19.54
N HIS A 96 -22.51 5.04 -19.38
CA HIS A 96 -23.00 4.65 -18.05
C HIS A 96 -21.96 3.77 -17.39
N HIS A 97 -21.50 4.20 -16.22
CA HIS A 97 -20.82 3.29 -15.31
C HIS A 97 -21.85 2.29 -14.76
N PRO A 98 -21.41 1.07 -14.39
CA PRO A 98 -22.27 0.14 -13.68
C PRO A 98 -22.90 0.80 -12.45
N PRO A 99 -24.17 0.46 -12.12
CA PRO A 99 -24.81 0.95 -10.91
C PRO A 99 -23.92 0.71 -9.67
N LYS A 100 -23.78 1.73 -8.83
CA LYS A 100 -22.97 1.67 -7.60
C LYS A 100 -23.87 1.88 -6.39
N VAL A 101 -23.68 1.07 -5.35
CA VAL A 101 -24.28 1.29 -4.04
C VAL A 101 -23.59 2.48 -3.37
N ALA A 102 -24.37 3.49 -3.00
CA ALA A 102 -23.88 4.68 -2.31
C ALA A 102 -24.91 5.14 -1.27
N ILE A 103 -24.42 5.77 -0.21
CA ILE A 103 -25.28 6.38 0.80
C ILE A 103 -25.87 7.67 0.22
N VAL A 104 -27.18 7.84 0.38
CA VAL A 104 -27.87 9.06 -0.03
C VAL A 104 -27.23 10.27 0.66
N LYS A 105 -26.75 11.22 -0.14
CA LYS A 105 -26.07 12.42 0.36
C LYS A 105 -26.98 13.21 1.30
N GLY A 106 -26.46 13.58 2.47
CA GLY A 106 -27.19 14.37 3.46
C GLY A 106 -28.19 13.58 4.31
N ARG A 107 -28.30 12.25 4.12
CA ARG A 107 -29.10 11.41 5.01
C ARG A 107 -28.50 11.43 6.42
N LYS A 108 -29.36 11.70 7.40
CA LYS A 108 -29.05 11.67 8.83
C LYS A 108 -29.96 10.68 9.54
N ASP A 109 -29.54 10.16 10.68
CA ASP A 109 -30.40 9.40 11.59
C ASP A 109 -31.26 10.32 12.47
N ASP A 110 -32.05 9.72 13.37
CA ASP A 110 -32.94 10.43 14.30
C ASP A 110 -32.17 11.33 15.28
N ASP A 111 -30.89 11.02 15.55
CA ASP A 111 -29.97 11.81 16.38
C ASP A 111 -29.22 12.89 15.59
N GLY A 112 -29.50 13.06 14.29
CA GLY A 112 -28.87 14.05 13.43
C GLY A 112 -27.44 13.72 12.96
N LYS A 113 -26.94 12.50 13.20
CA LYS A 113 -25.65 12.00 12.71
C LYS A 113 -25.77 11.50 11.27
N ALA A 114 -24.71 11.70 10.48
CA ALA A 114 -24.67 11.25 9.09
C ALA A 114 -24.85 9.73 8.99
N TRP A 115 -25.68 9.29 8.04
CA TRP A 115 -25.88 7.88 7.74
C TRP A 115 -24.57 7.28 7.21
N ASN A 116 -24.19 6.10 7.71
CA ASN A 116 -23.00 5.38 7.26
C ASN A 116 -23.39 3.95 6.80
N LEU A 117 -22.42 3.20 6.27
CA LEU A 117 -22.69 1.89 5.71
C LEU A 117 -23.05 0.88 6.81
N THR A 118 -22.47 1.00 8.00
CA THR A 118 -22.78 0.15 9.16
C THR A 118 -24.25 0.26 9.57
N LYS A 119 -24.80 1.48 9.67
CA LYS A 119 -26.23 1.70 9.92
C LYS A 119 -27.12 1.25 8.79
N ALA A 120 -26.64 1.38 7.54
CA ALA A 120 -27.36 0.81 6.41
C ALA A 120 -27.45 -0.71 6.53
N LEU A 121 -26.38 -1.38 6.98
CA LEU A 121 -26.35 -2.82 7.20
C LEU A 121 -27.24 -3.26 8.39
N GLU A 122 -27.25 -2.52 9.49
CA GLU A 122 -28.16 -2.74 10.64
C GLU A 122 -29.63 -2.65 10.20
N VAL A 123 -30.00 -1.65 9.38
CA VAL A 123 -31.38 -1.56 8.85
C VAL A 123 -31.65 -2.61 7.76
N LEU A 124 -30.61 -3.06 7.07
CA LEU A 124 -30.65 -4.15 6.09
C LEU A 124 -30.60 -5.54 6.74
N GLU A 125 -30.80 -5.68 8.05
CA GLU A 125 -31.06 -6.95 8.79
C GLU A 125 -32.13 -7.88 8.16
N VAL A 126 -32.69 -7.50 7.02
CA VAL A 126 -33.68 -8.22 6.22
C VAL A 126 -33.06 -9.04 5.07
N ASN A 127 -31.77 -8.87 4.70
CA ASN A 127 -31.13 -9.75 3.70
C ASN A 127 -29.64 -10.05 3.96
N GLU A 128 -29.36 -11.21 4.56
CA GLU A 128 -28.01 -11.74 4.79
C GLU A 128 -27.16 -11.85 3.51
N GLU A 129 -27.77 -11.98 2.32
CA GLU A 129 -27.05 -12.08 1.04
C GLU A 129 -26.23 -10.82 0.70
N TYR A 130 -26.53 -9.67 1.32
CA TYR A 130 -25.81 -8.41 1.11
C TYR A 130 -24.70 -8.16 2.12
N VAL A 131 -24.49 -9.08 3.08
CA VAL A 131 -23.49 -8.95 4.15
C VAL A 131 -22.35 -9.92 3.93
N ILE A 132 -21.11 -9.42 3.93
CA ILE A 132 -19.90 -10.24 3.91
C ILE A 132 -19.24 -10.14 5.28
N HIS A 133 -19.09 -11.29 5.96
CA HIS A 133 -18.37 -11.38 7.22
C HIS A 133 -16.90 -11.75 6.99
N GLU A 134 -15.98 -10.95 7.51
CA GLU A 134 -14.55 -11.25 7.53
C GLU A 134 -14.11 -11.54 8.97
N VAL A 135 -13.78 -12.79 9.26
CA VAL A 135 -13.24 -13.18 10.57
C VAL A 135 -11.71 -13.14 10.51
N LYS A 136 -11.09 -12.31 11.36
CA LYS A 136 -9.64 -12.21 11.49
C LYS A 136 -9.18 -12.75 12.84
N MET A 137 -8.03 -13.41 12.82
CA MET A 137 -7.38 -13.87 14.04
C MET A 137 -6.67 -12.71 14.73
N ASP A 138 -7.04 -12.44 15.98
CA ASP A 138 -6.31 -11.50 16.82
C ASP A 138 -5.06 -12.14 17.43
N LYS A 139 -3.97 -12.14 16.66
CA LYS A 139 -2.69 -12.67 17.09
C LYS A 139 -2.12 -11.93 18.31
N LYS A 140 -2.44 -10.65 18.50
CA LYS A 140 -1.87 -9.84 19.58
C LYS A 140 -2.43 -10.29 20.93
N SER A 141 -3.74 -10.46 21.01
CA SER A 141 -4.38 -10.96 22.24
C SER A 141 -3.93 -12.39 22.55
N MET A 142 -3.85 -13.26 21.53
CA MET A 142 -3.31 -14.62 21.70
C MET A 142 -1.88 -14.63 22.25
N LEU A 143 -1.00 -13.75 21.77
CA LEU A 143 0.37 -13.62 22.29
C LEU A 143 0.41 -13.01 23.70
N SER A 144 -0.57 -12.18 24.06
CA SER A 144 -0.71 -11.67 25.42
C SER A 144 -1.09 -12.79 26.39
N ASP A 145 -2.14 -13.53 26.06
CA ASP A 145 -2.61 -14.66 26.88
C ASP A 145 -1.54 -15.74 27.01
N PHE A 146 -0.76 -15.97 25.95
CA PHE A 146 0.38 -16.89 25.97
C PHE A 146 1.47 -16.48 26.96
N LYS A 147 1.69 -15.17 27.20
CA LYS A 147 2.66 -14.72 28.22
C LYS A 147 2.23 -15.08 29.63
N ASP A 148 0.93 -15.01 29.90
CA ASP A 148 0.38 -15.27 31.23
C ASP A 148 0.16 -16.78 31.48
N ASN A 149 -0.24 -17.54 30.45
CA ASN A 149 -0.56 -18.97 30.55
C ASN A 149 -0.08 -19.79 29.33
N PRO A 150 1.24 -20.00 29.16
CA PRO A 150 1.81 -20.56 27.93
C PRO A 150 1.34 -21.99 27.63
N ASP A 151 1.20 -22.85 28.64
CA ASP A 151 0.81 -24.26 28.46
C ASP A 151 -0.64 -24.40 28.00
N VAL A 152 -1.57 -23.71 28.68
CA VAL A 152 -3.01 -23.74 28.39
C VAL A 152 -3.31 -23.19 26.99
N VAL A 153 -2.65 -22.08 26.63
CA VAL A 153 -2.80 -21.47 25.31
C VAL A 153 -2.18 -22.37 24.23
N SER A 154 -1.01 -22.96 24.48
CA SER A 154 -0.38 -23.88 23.53
C SER A 154 -1.21 -25.12 23.25
N GLU A 155 -1.79 -25.75 24.27
CA GLU A 155 -2.69 -26.89 24.08
C GLU A 155 -3.94 -26.52 23.28
N SER A 156 -4.50 -25.34 23.55
CA SER A 156 -5.69 -24.83 22.84
C SER A 156 -5.39 -24.53 21.37
N LEU A 157 -4.25 -23.89 21.08
CA LEU A 157 -3.80 -23.62 19.72
C LEU A 157 -3.49 -24.90 18.94
N LYS A 158 -2.83 -25.88 19.57
CA LYS A 158 -2.53 -27.18 18.95
C LYS A 158 -3.80 -27.92 18.52
N LYS A 159 -4.87 -27.88 19.32
CA LYS A 159 -6.18 -28.46 18.96
C LYS A 159 -6.76 -27.83 17.68
N CYS A 160 -6.40 -26.59 17.39
CA CYS A 160 -6.82 -25.84 16.21
C CYS A 160 -5.80 -25.89 15.06
N GLY A 161 -4.71 -26.67 15.16
CA GLY A 161 -3.65 -26.74 14.14
C GLY A 161 -2.74 -25.50 14.10
N LEU A 162 -2.67 -24.76 15.21
CA LEU A 162 -1.86 -23.55 15.35
C LEU A 162 -0.75 -23.78 16.38
N GLU A 163 0.34 -23.04 16.25
CA GLU A 163 1.41 -23.02 17.24
C GLU A 163 2.07 -21.64 17.30
N ILE A 164 2.66 -21.33 18.45
CA ILE A 164 3.50 -20.15 18.64
C ILE A 164 4.95 -20.61 18.50
N ARG A 165 5.66 -20.06 17.51
CA ARG A 165 7.09 -20.29 17.31
C ARG A 165 7.86 -19.05 17.73
N GLN A 166 8.89 -19.27 18.55
CA GLN A 166 9.89 -18.26 18.86
C GLN A 166 11.23 -18.77 18.35
N GLU A 167 11.70 -18.18 17.25
CA GLU A 167 12.97 -18.55 16.63
C GLU A 167 14.05 -17.57 17.11
N GLU A 168 15.20 -18.12 17.54
CA GLU A 168 16.39 -17.31 17.78
C GLU A 168 16.97 -16.90 16.43
N GLN A 169 17.22 -15.60 16.25
CA GLN A 169 17.82 -15.07 15.04
C GLN A 169 19.09 -14.31 15.41
N PHE A 170 20.17 -14.61 14.70
CA PHE A 170 21.39 -13.83 14.77
C PHE A 170 21.15 -12.43 14.21
N PHE A 171 21.68 -11.41 14.90
CA PHE A 171 21.59 -10.02 14.46
C PHE A 171 22.94 -9.31 14.64
N ILE A 172 23.19 -8.32 13.79
CA ILE A 172 24.28 -7.34 13.92
C ILE A 172 23.63 -5.96 13.92
N ASP A 173 23.88 -5.18 14.97
CA ASP A 173 23.48 -3.78 15.05
C ASP A 173 24.72 -2.91 14.85
N VAL A 174 24.84 -2.27 13.68
CA VAL A 174 26.00 -1.46 13.31
C VAL A 174 25.84 -0.07 13.93
N LYS A 175 26.69 0.27 14.90
CA LYS A 175 26.66 1.57 15.59
C LYS A 175 27.15 2.69 14.68
N GLU A 176 26.47 3.84 14.69
CA GLU A 176 26.78 5.05 13.91
C GLU A 176 28.06 5.81 14.38
N GLU A 177 29.01 5.14 15.03
CA GLU A 177 30.31 5.76 15.29
C GLU A 177 31.05 5.88 13.96
N LYS A 178 31.51 7.09 13.64
CA LYS A 178 32.26 7.39 12.42
C LYS A 178 33.41 6.38 12.32
N LEU A 179 33.40 5.59 11.25
CA LEU A 179 34.61 4.93 10.79
C LEU A 179 35.59 6.04 10.39
N ASP A 180 36.45 6.45 11.32
CA ASP A 180 37.59 7.33 11.05
C ASP A 180 38.61 6.64 10.13
#